data_AF-A0A3T0CW45-F1
#
_entry.id   AF-A0A3T0CW45-F1
#
_cell.length_a   1.000
_cell.length_b   1.000
_cell.length_c   1.000
_cell.angle_alpha   90.00
_cell.angle_beta   90.00
_cell.angle_gamma   90.00
#
_symmetry.space_group_name_H-M   'P 1'
#
loop_
_entity.id
_entity.type
_entity.pdbx_description
1 polymer ?
#
loop_
_entity_poly.entity_id
_entity_poly.type
_entity_poly.pdbx_seq_one_letter_code
_entity_poly.pdbx_strand_id
1 'polypeptide(L)'
;MKKCLGITFFAAVLSGCASQSIHTEFVALEKAGVQSYYASGWIVQSHKDTDYLVELAVREGKQPWEDVIAVLHVENMSDDPVTVGINDITFHQDERRIALRSYKELEQQYIGQAQSRRTAVALGALAQSLNASQPATTSSYGSGTAYGSGGTVNYYGTSTTYSRDPAASAAAQAQIQNSAQSGIANIRSDLQQNLNSLEGYLQKTTVFPGQAYMGRFQSEMTMFDQRPESYYEFTVELGEESYEFTFVEKADIENNQRKLF
;
A
#
# COMPACT_ATOMS: atom_id res chain seq x y z
N MET A 1 -59.51 -7.62 32.69
CA MET A 1 -59.11 -8.61 31.67
C MET A 1 -58.43 -7.88 30.52
N LYS A 2 -57.27 -8.40 30.12
CA LYS A 2 -56.29 -7.91 29.15
C LYS A 2 -56.88 -7.48 27.80
N LYS A 3 -56.42 -6.35 27.25
CA LYS A 3 -56.05 -6.20 25.82
C LYS A 3 -54.93 -5.15 25.66
N CYS A 4 -53.71 -5.63 25.38
CA CYS A 4 -52.60 -4.84 24.84
C CYS A 4 -52.85 -4.59 23.34
N LEU A 5 -52.81 -3.33 22.93
CA LEU A 5 -52.47 -2.86 21.58
C LEU A 5 -51.24 -1.96 21.81
N GLY A 6 -50.05 -2.18 21.26
CA GLY A 6 -49.74 -2.58 19.90
C GLY A 6 -49.30 -1.35 19.11
N ILE A 7 -48.17 -0.72 19.48
CA ILE A 7 -47.47 0.28 18.66
C ILE A 7 -45.98 -0.06 18.67
N THR A 8 -45.59 -0.82 17.66
CA THR A 8 -44.20 -1.05 17.29
C THR A 8 -43.71 0.22 16.59
N PHE A 9 -43.02 1.10 17.31
CA PHE A 9 -42.33 2.23 16.69
C PHE A 9 -41.03 1.69 16.06
N PHE A 10 -41.11 1.39 14.76
CA PHE A 10 -39.97 1.08 13.92
C PHE A 10 -39.17 2.38 13.73
N ALA A 11 -38.31 2.71 14.70
CA ALA A 11 -37.31 3.76 14.53
C ALA A 11 -36.23 3.22 13.58
N ALA A 12 -36.48 3.39 12.28
CA ALA A 12 -35.44 3.32 11.27
C ALA A 12 -34.46 4.47 11.54
N VAL A 13 -33.44 4.20 12.37
CA VAL A 13 -32.27 5.07 12.48
C VAL A 13 -31.57 4.98 11.13
N LEU A 14 -31.93 5.90 10.24
CA LEU A 14 -31.14 6.26 9.07
C LEU A 14 -29.82 6.81 9.61
N SER A 15 -28.86 5.92 9.86
CA SER A 15 -27.46 6.27 10.03
C SER A 15 -26.98 6.80 8.69
N GLY A 16 -27.24 8.08 8.42
CA GLY A 16 -26.55 8.79 7.37
C GLY A 16 -25.06 8.66 7.66
N CYS A 17 -24.29 8.06 6.75
CA CYS A 17 -22.85 8.10 6.82
C CYS A 17 -22.43 9.58 6.82
N ALA A 18 -22.11 10.10 8.01
CA ALA A 18 -21.43 11.38 8.12
C ALA A 18 -20.09 11.19 7.43
N SER A 19 -19.93 11.79 6.25
CA SER A 19 -18.64 11.82 5.57
C SER A 19 -17.80 12.87 6.30
N GLN A 20 -16.77 12.42 7.02
CA GLN A 20 -15.77 13.31 7.59
C GLN A 20 -14.69 13.55 6.53
N SER A 21 -14.39 14.81 6.24
CA SER A 21 -13.19 15.19 5.50
C SER A 21 -12.13 15.59 6.51
N ILE A 22 -10.95 14.98 6.40
CA ILE A 22 -9.79 15.30 7.23
C ILE A 22 -8.76 15.95 6.31
N HIS A 23 -8.39 17.19 6.59
CA HIS A 23 -7.27 17.86 5.93
C HIS A 23 -6.10 17.88 6.91
N THR A 24 -4.90 17.49 6.47
CA THR A 24 -3.69 17.50 7.29
C THR A 24 -2.66 18.44 6.70
N GLU A 25 -2.09 19.27 7.55
CA GLU A 25 -0.96 20.14 7.25
C GLU A 25 0.24 19.69 8.09
N PHE A 26 1.42 19.59 7.49
CA PHE A 26 2.65 19.25 8.20
C PHE A 26 3.54 20.49 8.26
N VAL A 27 4.04 20.84 9.44
CA VAL A 27 4.78 22.09 9.66
C VAL A 27 6.02 21.81 10.51
N ALA A 28 7.14 22.45 10.20
CA ALA A 28 8.33 22.41 11.04
C ALA A 28 8.15 23.28 12.30
N LEU A 29 8.56 22.79 13.46
CA LEU A 29 8.66 23.61 14.67
C LEU A 29 10.03 24.28 14.74
N GLU A 30 10.02 25.60 14.80
CA GLU A 30 11.23 26.39 14.98
C GLU A 30 11.89 26.08 16.33
N LYS A 31 13.18 25.75 16.30
CA LYS A 31 14.02 25.56 17.48
C LYS A 31 15.30 26.39 17.34
N ALA A 32 15.84 26.82 18.48
CA ALA A 32 17.10 27.56 18.48
C ALA A 32 18.22 26.69 17.88
N GLY A 33 18.97 27.23 16.91
CA GLY A 33 20.04 26.51 16.21
C GLY A 33 19.57 25.67 15.01
N VAL A 34 18.26 25.57 14.78
CA VAL A 34 17.67 24.85 13.64
C VAL A 34 17.06 25.85 12.66
N GLN A 35 17.37 25.73 11.38
CA GLN A 35 16.76 26.51 10.31
C GLN A 35 15.75 25.65 9.55
N SER A 36 14.53 26.14 9.37
CA SER A 36 13.49 25.44 8.61
C SER A 36 13.23 26.12 7.26
N TYR A 37 13.12 25.35 6.18
CA TYR A 37 12.74 25.86 4.86
C TYR A 37 11.94 24.84 4.06
N TYR A 38 11.21 25.33 3.07
CA TYR A 38 10.40 24.50 2.17
C TYR A 38 11.05 24.38 0.80
N ALA A 39 11.17 23.15 0.29
CA ALA A 39 11.74 22.87 -1.02
C ALA A 39 10.96 21.75 -1.72
N SER A 40 10.23 22.09 -2.78
CA SER A 40 9.65 21.13 -3.73
C SER A 40 8.83 19.99 -3.09
N GLY A 41 7.92 20.29 -2.16
CA GLY A 41 7.13 19.28 -1.46
C GLY A 41 7.83 18.63 -0.28
N TRP A 42 8.94 19.21 0.20
CA TRP A 42 9.67 18.80 1.38
C TRP A 42 9.79 19.95 2.36
N ILE A 43 9.64 19.63 3.64
CA ILE A 43 9.91 20.52 4.75
C ILE A 43 11.26 20.09 5.30
N VAL A 44 12.25 20.96 5.22
CA VAL A 44 13.63 20.69 5.60
C VAL A 44 13.96 21.44 6.87
N GLN A 45 14.54 20.74 7.84
CA GLN A 45 15.17 21.33 9.01
C GLN A 45 16.67 21.07 8.95
N SER A 46 17.47 22.11 9.15
CA SER A 46 18.93 22.12 9.04
C SER A 46 19.53 22.51 10.38
N HIS A 47 20.39 21.65 10.93
CA HIS A 47 21.12 21.88 12.17
C HIS A 47 22.61 21.78 11.86
N LYS A 48 23.35 22.85 12.18
CA LYS A 48 24.79 22.93 11.94
C LYS A 48 25.53 23.29 13.21
N ASP A 49 26.57 22.53 13.52
CA ASP A 49 27.54 22.85 14.57
C ASP A 49 28.96 22.91 14.00
N THR A 50 29.98 22.68 14.84
CA THR A 50 31.40 22.70 14.43
C THR A 50 31.80 21.45 13.66
N ASP A 51 31.16 20.32 13.92
CA ASP A 51 31.63 18.99 13.53
C ASP A 51 30.73 18.40 12.45
N TYR A 52 29.45 18.79 12.40
CA TYR A 52 28.46 18.23 11.49
C TYR A 52 27.45 19.28 10.99
N LEU A 53 27.01 19.07 9.76
CA LEU A 53 25.79 19.66 9.23
C LEU A 53 24.81 18.51 8.99
N VAL A 54 23.67 18.57 9.67
CA VAL A 54 22.63 17.54 9.62
C VAL A 54 21.35 18.19 9.16
N GLU A 55 20.82 17.71 8.03
CA GLU A 55 19.54 18.15 7.52
C GLU A 55 18.57 16.99 7.42
N LEU A 56 17.36 17.21 7.91
CA LEU A 56 16.26 16.27 7.80
C LEU A 56 15.14 16.90 6.98
N ALA A 57 14.84 16.27 5.85
CA ALA A 57 13.73 16.65 5.00
C ALA A 57 12.59 15.64 5.16
N VAL A 58 11.40 16.10 5.50
CA VAL A 58 10.18 15.28 5.57
C VAL A 58 9.23 15.70 4.46
N ARG A 59 8.62 14.72 3.78
CA ARG A 59 7.70 14.98 2.67
C ARG A 59 6.44 15.69 3.18
N GLU A 60 6.06 16.79 2.53
CA GLU A 60 4.82 17.50 2.80
C GLU A 60 3.61 16.67 2.34
N GLY A 61 2.54 16.70 3.14
CA GLY A 61 1.27 16.09 2.77
C GLY A 61 1.32 14.57 2.84
N LYS A 62 1.10 14.05 4.05
CA LYS A 62 0.79 12.64 4.28
C LYS A 62 -0.69 12.52 4.63
N GLN A 63 -1.33 11.47 4.13
CA GLN A 63 -2.58 11.04 4.77
C GLN A 63 -2.27 10.57 6.19
N PRO A 64 -3.22 10.69 7.13
CA PRO A 64 -2.95 10.34 8.52
C PRO A 64 -2.50 8.88 8.75
N TRP A 65 -2.85 7.98 7.82
CA TRP A 65 -2.53 6.55 7.82
C TRP A 65 -1.41 6.20 6.82
N GLU A 66 -0.63 7.17 6.36
CA GLU A 66 0.54 6.93 5.49
C GLU A 66 1.84 6.86 6.30
N ASP A 67 2.80 6.12 5.75
CA ASP A 67 4.16 6.06 6.27
C ASP A 67 4.84 7.44 6.07
N VAL A 68 5.67 7.88 7.03
CA VAL A 68 6.46 9.11 6.88
C VAL A 68 7.69 8.79 6.05
N ILE A 69 7.89 9.56 4.97
CA ILE A 69 9.09 9.48 4.13
C ILE A 69 9.98 10.67 4.47
N ALA A 70 11.22 10.37 4.83
CA ALA A 70 12.21 11.38 5.18
C ALA A 70 13.53 11.15 4.42
N VAL A 71 14.30 12.21 4.23
CA VAL A 71 15.66 12.18 3.69
C VAL A 71 16.58 12.79 4.73
N LEU A 72 17.61 12.05 5.10
CA LEU A 72 18.70 12.53 5.94
C LEU A 72 19.87 12.93 5.05
N HIS A 73 20.39 14.14 5.27
CA HIS A 73 21.64 14.62 4.72
C HIS A 73 22.60 14.89 5.89
N VAL A 74 23.81 14.34 5.81
CA VAL A 74 24.87 14.52 6.82
C VAL A 74 26.15 14.91 6.10
N GLU A 75 26.72 16.04 6.48
CA GLU A 75 28.08 16.44 6.09
C GLU A 75 28.97 16.37 7.32
N ASN A 76 30.06 15.61 7.22
CA ASN A 76 31.05 15.45 8.28
C ASN A 76 32.13 16.53 8.12
N MET A 77 32.12 17.54 8.99
CA MET A 77 33.14 18.58 9.07
C MET A 77 34.17 18.32 10.18
N SER A 78 34.01 17.25 10.96
CA SER A 78 34.94 16.82 12.01
C SER A 78 36.22 16.21 11.42
N ASP A 79 37.20 15.96 12.29
CA ASP A 79 38.48 15.32 11.93
C ASP A 79 38.40 13.78 11.88
N ASP A 80 37.31 13.17 12.38
CA ASP A 80 37.15 11.72 12.52
C ASP A 80 36.02 11.16 11.64
N PRO A 81 36.11 9.91 11.16
CA PRO A 81 35.03 9.28 10.40
C PRO A 81 33.84 8.93 11.31
N VAL A 82 32.63 9.27 10.87
CA VAL A 82 31.37 8.93 11.56
C VAL A 82 30.60 7.87 10.78
N THR A 83 29.86 6.99 11.45
CA THR A 83 28.96 6.04 10.79
C THR A 83 27.51 6.47 10.98
N VAL A 84 26.76 6.46 9.88
CA VAL A 84 25.33 6.81 9.83
C VAL A 84 24.54 5.64 9.30
N GLY A 85 23.43 5.32 9.94
CA GLY A 85 22.44 4.37 9.46
C GLY A 85 21.09 4.56 10.14
N ILE A 86 20.13 3.72 9.73
CA ILE A 86 18.74 3.82 10.22
C ILE A 86 18.61 3.58 11.72
N ASN A 87 19.54 2.83 12.31
CA ASN A 87 19.52 2.50 13.75
C ASN A 87 19.97 3.68 14.61
N ASP A 88 20.63 4.66 14.02
CA ASP A 88 21.09 5.88 14.67
C ASP A 88 20.00 6.98 14.61
N ILE A 89 18.81 6.63 14.11
CA ILE A 89 17.64 7.51 14.05
C ILE A 89 16.55 6.92 14.94
N THR A 90 16.03 7.73 15.85
CA THR A 90 14.80 7.43 16.58
C THR A 90 13.69 8.36 16.11
N PHE A 91 12.49 7.81 16.02
CA PHE A 91 11.31 8.53 15.56
C PHE A 91 10.17 8.33 16.56
N HIS A 92 9.64 9.43 17.08
CA HIS A 92 8.50 9.47 17.97
C HIS A 92 7.35 10.22 17.32
N GLN A 93 6.15 9.69 17.48
CA GLN A 93 4.90 10.39 17.27
C GLN A 93 4.26 10.61 18.65
N ASP A 94 4.19 11.85 19.10
CA ASP A 94 3.87 12.23 20.47
C ASP A 94 4.74 11.43 21.46
N GLU A 95 4.13 10.62 22.34
CA GLU A 95 4.83 9.79 23.32
C GLU A 95 5.21 8.39 22.78
N ARG A 96 4.86 8.08 21.52
CA ARG A 96 4.98 6.73 20.96
C ARG A 96 6.17 6.63 20.03
N ARG A 97 7.05 5.68 20.30
CA ARG A 97 8.11 5.32 19.36
C ARG A 97 7.53 4.61 18.15
N ILE A 98 7.81 5.13 16.96
CA ILE A 98 7.46 4.50 15.68
C ILE A 98 8.71 3.84 15.11
N ALA A 99 8.57 2.58 14.68
CA ALA A 99 9.68 1.88 14.06
C ALA A 99 10.01 2.48 12.69
N LEU A 100 11.30 2.50 12.36
CA LEU A 100 11.79 2.85 11.03
C LEU A 100 12.11 1.57 10.28
N ARG A 101 11.71 1.49 9.02
CA ARG A 101 11.97 0.30 8.21
C ARG A 101 13.41 0.33 7.71
N SER A 102 14.10 -0.79 7.79
CA SER A 102 15.41 -0.95 7.17
C SER A 102 15.29 -1.29 5.68
N TYR A 103 16.37 -1.05 4.94
CA TYR A 103 16.48 -1.47 3.54
C TYR A 103 16.12 -2.95 3.35
N LYS A 104 16.66 -3.82 4.21
CA LYS A 104 16.45 -5.28 4.13
C LYS A 104 15.01 -5.68 4.39
N GLU A 105 14.33 -5.01 5.31
CA GLU A 105 12.92 -5.29 5.60
C GLU A 105 12.03 -4.90 4.44
N LEU A 106 12.26 -3.73 3.82
CA LEU A 106 11.51 -3.29 2.64
C LEU A 106 11.79 -4.20 1.43
N GLU A 107 13.04 -4.58 1.21
CA GLU A 107 13.40 -5.53 0.14
C GLU A 107 12.66 -6.86 0.31
N GLN A 108 12.70 -7.45 1.52
CA GLN A 108 12.00 -8.69 1.85
C GLN A 108 10.49 -8.55 1.68
N GLN A 109 9.90 -7.41 2.09
CA GLN A 109 8.49 -7.13 1.93
C GLN A 109 8.08 -7.12 0.46
N TYR A 110 8.83 -6.44 -0.42
CA TYR A 110 8.52 -6.40 -1.85
C TYR A 110 8.66 -7.76 -2.52
N ILE A 111 9.72 -8.51 -2.18
CA ILE A 111 9.92 -9.88 -2.68
C ILE A 111 8.77 -10.79 -2.23
N GLY A 112 8.40 -10.75 -0.94
CA GLY A 112 7.32 -11.55 -0.37
C GLY A 112 5.96 -11.24 -1.02
N GLN A 113 5.65 -9.96 -1.22
CA GLN A 113 4.43 -9.55 -1.93
C GLN A 113 4.42 -10.04 -3.39
N ALA A 114 5.55 -9.95 -4.10
CA ALA A 114 5.66 -10.44 -5.47
C ALA A 114 5.48 -11.97 -5.53
N GLN A 115 6.06 -12.73 -4.59
CA GLN A 115 5.88 -14.18 -4.51
C GLN A 115 4.43 -14.57 -4.22
N SER A 116 3.78 -13.87 -3.29
CA SER A 116 2.36 -14.10 -2.97
C SER A 116 1.47 -13.82 -4.19
N ARG A 117 1.67 -12.69 -4.87
CA ARG A 117 0.94 -12.35 -6.11
C ARG A 117 1.16 -13.38 -7.22
N ARG A 118 2.40 -13.85 -7.41
CA ARG A 118 2.70 -14.93 -8.39
C ARG A 118 1.98 -16.22 -8.04
N THR A 119 1.96 -16.59 -6.75
CA THR A 119 1.24 -17.77 -6.27
C THR A 119 -0.26 -17.63 -6.53
N ALA A 120 -0.85 -16.46 -6.25
CA ALA A 120 -2.26 -16.19 -6.54
C ALA A 120 -2.58 -16.28 -8.05
N VAL A 121 -1.73 -15.74 -8.93
CA VAL A 121 -1.87 -15.87 -10.38
C VAL A 121 -1.79 -17.32 -10.82
N ALA A 122 -0.84 -18.10 -10.29
CA ALA A 122 -0.70 -19.51 -10.59
C ALA A 122 -1.93 -20.32 -10.13
N LEU A 123 -2.40 -20.09 -8.91
CA LEU A 123 -3.62 -20.74 -8.39
C LEU A 123 -4.87 -20.34 -9.19
N GLY A 124 -4.98 -19.07 -9.59
CA GLY A 124 -6.05 -18.59 -10.47
C GLY A 124 -6.02 -19.25 -11.84
N ALA A 125 -4.83 -19.38 -12.44
CA ALA A 125 -4.64 -20.07 -13.70
C ALA A 125 -4.97 -21.57 -13.59
N LEU A 126 -4.59 -22.22 -12.49
CA LEU A 126 -4.96 -23.60 -12.21
C LEU A 126 -6.48 -23.75 -12.08
N ALA A 127 -7.15 -22.91 -11.29
CA ALA A 127 -8.61 -22.92 -11.16
C ALA A 127 -9.32 -22.68 -12.50
N GLN A 128 -8.84 -21.75 -13.32
CA GLN A 128 -9.36 -21.50 -14.66
C GLN A 128 -9.11 -22.70 -15.58
N SER A 129 -7.95 -23.35 -15.50
CA SER A 129 -7.64 -24.53 -16.31
C SER A 129 -8.52 -25.72 -15.97
N LEU A 130 -8.83 -25.91 -14.68
CA LEU A 130 -9.78 -26.91 -14.20
C LEU A 130 -11.19 -26.63 -14.72
N ASN A 131 -11.65 -25.38 -14.66
CA ASN A 131 -12.93 -24.98 -15.24
C ASN A 131 -12.99 -25.18 -16.76
N ALA A 132 -11.93 -24.80 -17.49
CA ALA A 132 -11.83 -24.99 -18.95
C ALA A 132 -11.76 -26.47 -19.37
N SER A 133 -11.41 -27.36 -18.43
CA SER A 133 -11.41 -28.81 -18.64
C SER A 133 -12.74 -29.49 -18.35
N GLN A 134 -13.72 -28.79 -17.77
CA GLN A 134 -15.05 -29.33 -17.51
C GLN A 134 -15.85 -29.49 -18.81
N PRO A 135 -16.69 -30.54 -18.93
CA PRO A 135 -17.54 -30.72 -20.11
C PRO A 135 -18.56 -29.57 -20.24
N ALA A 136 -18.69 -29.01 -21.44
CA ALA A 136 -19.71 -28.02 -21.73
C ALA A 136 -21.06 -28.70 -22.04
N THR A 137 -22.15 -28.13 -21.51
CA THR A 137 -23.51 -28.54 -21.89
C THR A 137 -23.88 -27.90 -23.22
N THR A 138 -24.01 -28.72 -24.25
CA THR A 138 -24.54 -28.28 -25.54
C THR A 138 -25.97 -28.79 -25.69
N SER A 139 -26.92 -27.87 -25.77
CA SER A 139 -28.30 -28.18 -26.12
C SER A 139 -28.44 -28.13 -27.63
N SER A 140 -28.65 -29.29 -28.25
CA SER A 140 -28.93 -29.39 -29.68
C SER A 140 -30.42 -29.64 -29.88
N TYR A 141 -31.06 -28.83 -30.73
CA TYR A 141 -32.44 -29.06 -31.16
C TYR A 141 -32.41 -29.92 -32.41
N GLY A 142 -32.89 -31.16 -32.28
CA GLY A 142 -32.89 -32.14 -33.37
C GLY A 142 -34.31 -32.52 -33.75
N SER A 143 -34.57 -32.60 -35.04
CA SER A 143 -35.72 -33.29 -35.59
C SER A 143 -35.28 -34.63 -36.16
N GLY A 144 -36.01 -35.69 -35.82
CA GLY A 144 -35.71 -37.04 -36.28
C GLY A 144 -36.96 -37.69 -36.85
N THR A 145 -36.78 -38.49 -37.88
CA THR A 145 -37.86 -39.21 -38.54
C THR A 145 -37.69 -40.69 -38.26
N ALA A 146 -38.61 -41.29 -37.50
CA ALA A 146 -38.60 -42.71 -37.18
C ALA A 146 -39.52 -43.46 -38.17
N TYR A 147 -38.97 -44.47 -38.84
CA TYR A 147 -39.71 -45.33 -39.77
C TYR A 147 -40.07 -46.65 -39.07
N GLY A 148 -41.36 -46.92 -38.93
CA GLY A 148 -41.87 -48.17 -38.36
C GLY A 148 -42.89 -48.84 -39.29
N SER A 149 -43.25 -50.09 -38.98
CA SER A 149 -44.18 -50.92 -39.77
C SER A 149 -45.59 -50.32 -39.97
N GLY A 150 -45.91 -49.20 -39.32
CA GLY A 150 -47.18 -48.48 -39.42
C GLY A 150 -47.09 -47.05 -39.98
N GLY A 151 -45.93 -46.62 -40.49
CA GLY A 151 -45.75 -45.30 -41.10
C GLY A 151 -44.57 -44.50 -40.53
N THR A 152 -44.44 -43.27 -41.03
CA THR A 152 -43.34 -42.35 -40.73
C THR A 152 -43.77 -41.34 -39.67
N VAL A 153 -43.09 -41.30 -38.52
CA VAL A 153 -43.38 -40.32 -37.45
C VAL A 153 -42.20 -39.37 -37.30
N ASN A 154 -42.45 -38.07 -37.44
CA ASN A 154 -41.47 -37.02 -37.18
C ASN A 154 -41.57 -36.61 -35.71
N TYR A 155 -40.46 -36.65 -34.99
CA TYR A 155 -40.35 -36.12 -33.64
C TYR A 155 -39.39 -34.94 -33.62
N TYR A 156 -39.72 -33.95 -32.78
CA TYR A 156 -38.89 -32.77 -32.53
C TYR A 156 -38.58 -32.72 -31.05
N GLY A 157 -37.30 -32.61 -30.70
CA GLY A 157 -36.89 -32.61 -29.31
C GLY A 157 -35.59 -31.84 -29.08
N THR A 158 -35.51 -31.18 -27.95
CA THR A 158 -34.26 -30.60 -27.45
C THR A 158 -33.51 -31.71 -26.72
N SER A 159 -32.30 -32.05 -27.19
CA SER A 159 -31.40 -32.97 -26.49
C SER A 159 -30.24 -32.19 -25.90
N THR A 160 -30.10 -32.24 -24.58
CA THR A 160 -28.94 -31.69 -23.88
C THR A 160 -27.87 -32.78 -23.82
N THR A 161 -26.78 -32.59 -24.56
CA THR A 161 -25.64 -33.51 -24.55
C THR A 161 -24.45 -32.84 -23.88
N TYR A 162 -23.77 -33.57 -22.99
CA TYR A 162 -22.48 -33.16 -22.46
C TYR A 162 -21.41 -33.59 -23.46
N SER A 163 -20.90 -32.64 -24.23
CA SER A 163 -19.84 -32.89 -25.20
C SER A 163 -18.59 -32.12 -24.80
N ARG A 164 -17.46 -32.81 -24.79
CA ARG A 164 -16.14 -32.19 -24.56
C ARG A 164 -15.55 -31.85 -25.92
N ASP A 165 -15.42 -30.56 -26.22
CA ASP A 165 -14.70 -30.07 -27.40
C ASP A 165 -13.20 -29.91 -27.05
N PRO A 166 -12.32 -30.80 -27.53
CA PRO A 166 -10.89 -30.75 -27.20
C PRO A 166 -10.19 -29.52 -27.77
N ALA A 167 -10.64 -28.99 -28.91
CA ALA A 167 -10.04 -27.82 -29.55
C ALA A 167 -10.37 -26.55 -28.76
N ALA A 168 -11.62 -26.41 -28.31
CA ALA A 168 -12.03 -25.31 -27.44
C ALA A 168 -11.32 -25.36 -26.08
N SER A 169 -11.19 -26.54 -25.46
CA SER A 169 -10.42 -26.70 -24.22
C SER A 169 -8.93 -26.39 -24.41
N ALA A 170 -8.32 -26.80 -25.52
CA ALA A 170 -6.91 -26.51 -25.80
C ALA A 170 -6.66 -25.01 -26.03
N ALA A 171 -7.55 -24.34 -26.77
CA ALA A 171 -7.48 -22.89 -26.99
C ALA A 171 -7.66 -22.11 -25.66
N ALA A 172 -8.61 -22.53 -24.83
CA ALA A 172 -8.82 -21.93 -23.51
C ALA A 172 -7.60 -22.11 -22.59
N GLN A 173 -6.98 -23.30 -22.57
CA GLN A 173 -5.76 -23.54 -21.82
C GLN A 173 -4.59 -22.67 -22.30
N ALA A 174 -4.41 -22.52 -23.61
CA ALA A 174 -3.39 -21.65 -24.19
C ALA A 174 -3.61 -20.18 -23.79
N GLN A 175 -4.85 -19.70 -23.80
CA GLN A 175 -5.18 -18.33 -23.37
C GLN A 175 -4.93 -18.12 -21.86
N ILE A 176 -5.26 -19.09 -21.02
CA ILE A 176 -5.01 -19.05 -19.58
C ILE A 176 -3.50 -18.99 -19.31
N GLN A 177 -2.71 -19.82 -20.00
CA GLN A 177 -1.25 -19.80 -19.89
C GLN A 177 -0.66 -18.45 -20.33
N ASN A 178 -1.13 -17.88 -21.45
CA ASN A 178 -0.68 -16.58 -21.94
C ASN A 178 -1.03 -15.44 -20.96
N SER A 179 -2.23 -15.49 -20.38
CA SER A 179 -2.68 -14.52 -19.36
C SER A 179 -1.85 -14.63 -18.08
N ALA A 180 -1.58 -15.86 -17.63
CA ALA A 180 -0.75 -16.11 -16.46
C ALA A 180 0.70 -15.66 -16.67
N GLN A 181 1.29 -15.93 -17.84
CA GLN A 181 2.63 -15.49 -18.19
C GLN A 181 2.73 -13.95 -18.21
N SER A 182 1.75 -13.28 -18.82
CA SER A 182 1.66 -11.81 -18.82
C SER A 182 1.53 -11.26 -17.40
N GLY A 183 0.68 -11.88 -16.56
CA GLY A 183 0.53 -11.50 -15.16
C GLY A 183 1.84 -11.64 -14.36
N ILE A 184 2.56 -12.74 -14.56
CA ILE A 184 3.87 -12.97 -13.91
C ILE A 184 4.93 -11.98 -14.40
N ALA A 185 4.93 -11.64 -15.69
CA ALA A 185 5.83 -10.65 -16.27
C ALA A 185 5.60 -9.26 -15.67
N ASN A 186 4.34 -8.85 -15.52
CA ASN A 186 3.99 -7.59 -14.85
C ASN A 186 4.46 -7.59 -13.39
N ILE A 187 4.22 -8.66 -12.63
CA ILE A 187 4.70 -8.75 -11.24
C ILE A 187 6.22 -8.66 -11.16
N ARG A 188 6.97 -9.21 -12.14
CA ARG A 188 8.42 -9.05 -12.20
C ARG A 188 8.82 -7.60 -12.48
N SER A 189 8.14 -6.93 -13.41
CA SER A 189 8.38 -5.51 -13.70
C SER A 189 8.12 -4.64 -12.48
N ASP A 190 6.98 -4.84 -11.81
CA ASP A 190 6.62 -4.10 -10.59
C ASP A 190 7.65 -4.32 -9.48
N LEU A 191 8.08 -5.58 -9.27
CA LEU A 191 9.14 -5.88 -8.30
C LEU A 191 10.42 -5.12 -8.63
N GLN A 192 10.85 -5.09 -9.90
CA GLN A 192 12.05 -4.37 -10.28
C GLN A 192 11.90 -2.87 -10.04
N GLN A 193 10.76 -2.28 -10.35
CA GLN A 193 10.48 -0.87 -10.08
C GLN A 193 10.52 -0.57 -8.57
N ASN A 194 9.92 -1.44 -7.75
CA ASN A 194 9.96 -1.31 -6.30
C ASN A 194 11.38 -1.44 -5.74
N LEU A 195 12.19 -2.38 -6.25
CA LEU A 195 13.60 -2.53 -5.83
C LEU A 195 14.46 -1.35 -6.28
N ASN A 196 14.25 -0.85 -7.51
CA ASN A 196 14.91 0.36 -7.99
C ASN A 196 14.50 1.57 -7.15
N SER A 197 13.27 1.61 -6.63
CA SER A 197 12.87 2.67 -5.71
C SER A 197 13.71 2.68 -4.43
N LEU A 198 14.26 1.53 -3.99
CA LEU A 198 15.16 1.47 -2.84
C LEU A 198 16.57 2.01 -3.13
N GLU A 199 16.86 2.42 -4.37
CA GLU A 199 18.07 3.17 -4.69
C GLU A 199 18.07 4.51 -3.92
N GLY A 200 19.19 4.82 -3.28
CA GLY A 200 19.30 5.99 -2.38
C GLY A 200 18.62 5.81 -1.02
N TYR A 201 18.17 4.60 -0.66
CA TYR A 201 17.71 4.33 0.71
C TYR A 201 18.89 4.38 1.69
N LEU A 202 18.61 4.83 2.92
CA LEU A 202 19.60 4.98 3.97
C LEU A 202 20.17 3.60 4.35
N GLN A 203 21.47 3.42 4.10
CA GLN A 203 22.22 2.25 4.49
C GLN A 203 23.31 2.65 5.48
N LYS A 204 23.75 1.70 6.31
CA LYS A 204 24.85 1.93 7.23
C LYS A 204 26.12 2.29 6.44
N THR A 205 26.53 3.55 6.51
CA THR A 205 27.60 4.14 5.70
C THR A 205 28.54 4.93 6.59
N THR A 206 29.84 4.80 6.36
CA THR A 206 30.85 5.63 7.04
C THR A 206 31.11 6.88 6.19
N VAL A 207 30.95 8.05 6.80
CA VAL A 207 31.16 9.37 6.20
C VAL A 207 32.51 9.90 6.71
N PHE A 208 33.47 10.04 5.79
CA PHE A 208 34.80 10.55 6.14
C PHE A 208 34.79 12.08 6.30
N PRO A 209 35.80 12.65 6.98
CA PRO A 209 36.00 14.11 7.06
C PRO A 209 35.92 14.80 5.69
N GLY A 210 35.13 15.88 5.63
CA GLY A 210 34.86 16.66 4.43
C GLY A 210 33.92 16.00 3.41
N GLN A 211 33.32 14.85 3.74
CA GLN A 211 32.34 14.19 2.87
C GLN A 211 30.91 14.45 3.34
N ALA A 212 29.99 14.38 2.38
CA ALA A 212 28.56 14.40 2.62
C ALA A 212 27.92 13.07 2.19
N TYR A 213 26.89 12.68 2.91
CA TYR A 213 26.07 11.51 2.63
C TYR A 213 24.59 11.88 2.70
N MET A 214 23.80 11.28 1.82
CA MET A 214 22.36 11.45 1.78
C MET A 214 21.69 10.10 1.64
N GLY A 215 20.62 9.87 2.41
CA GLY A 215 19.84 8.65 2.33
C GLY A 215 18.38 8.87 2.71
N ARG A 216 17.48 8.27 1.94
CA ARG A 216 16.04 8.28 2.21
C ARG A 216 15.66 7.14 3.15
N PHE A 217 14.74 7.38 4.08
CA PHE A 217 14.17 6.33 4.91
C PHE A 217 12.66 6.52 5.09
N GLN A 218 12.03 5.51 5.66
CA GLN A 218 10.59 5.44 5.79
C GLN A 218 10.20 4.87 7.15
N SER A 219 9.22 5.47 7.81
CA SER A 219 8.64 4.93 9.04
C SER A 219 7.67 3.79 8.76
N GLU A 220 7.32 3.04 9.81
CA GLU A 220 6.06 2.32 9.83
C GLU A 220 4.87 3.29 9.86
N MET A 221 3.67 2.74 9.65
CA MET A 221 2.43 3.51 9.56
C MET A 221 2.22 4.28 10.86
N THR A 222 2.02 5.60 10.74
CA THR A 222 1.72 6.46 11.88
C THR A 222 0.29 6.21 12.35
N MET A 223 0.01 6.46 13.63
CA MET A 223 -1.34 6.35 14.14
C MET A 223 -2.07 7.67 14.00
N PHE A 224 -3.24 7.65 13.39
CA PHE A 224 -4.14 8.79 13.45
C PHE A 224 -5.16 8.60 14.56
N ASP A 225 -5.13 9.47 15.54
CA ASP A 225 -6.03 9.45 16.69
C ASP A 225 -7.02 10.63 16.69
N GLN A 226 -7.23 11.25 15.53
CA GLN A 226 -8.14 12.40 15.35
C GLN A 226 -7.80 13.59 16.25
N ARG A 227 -6.56 13.66 16.77
CA ARG A 227 -6.09 14.85 17.46
C ARG A 227 -5.95 16.01 16.48
N PRO A 228 -6.22 17.25 16.93
CA PRO A 228 -6.01 18.42 16.11
C PRO A 228 -4.51 18.64 15.81
N GLU A 229 -3.63 18.13 16.67
CA GLU A 229 -2.18 18.20 16.49
C GLU A 229 -1.53 16.89 16.93
N SER A 230 -0.55 16.43 16.16
CA SER A 230 0.38 15.35 16.52
C SER A 230 1.80 15.81 16.27
N TYR A 231 2.69 15.56 17.23
CA TYR A 231 4.09 15.95 17.20
C TYR A 231 4.95 14.81 16.68
N TYR A 232 5.89 15.12 15.80
CA TYR A 232 6.76 14.19 15.12
C TYR A 232 8.19 14.57 15.45
N GLU A 233 8.85 13.77 16.26
CA GLU A 233 10.20 14.04 16.73
C GLU A 233 11.17 13.00 16.17
N PHE A 234 12.16 13.48 15.42
CA PHE A 234 13.27 12.68 14.94
C PHE A 234 14.52 13.06 15.72
N THR A 235 15.18 12.08 16.32
CA THR A 235 16.50 12.26 16.90
C THR A 235 17.50 11.47 16.09
N VAL A 236 18.56 12.13 15.62
CA VAL A 236 19.66 11.53 14.87
C VAL A 236 20.91 11.57 15.75
N GLU A 237 21.48 10.42 16.04
CA GLU A 237 22.71 10.26 16.83
C GLU A 237 23.92 10.18 15.88
N LEU A 238 24.90 11.06 16.05
CA LEU A 238 26.16 11.06 15.28
C LEU A 238 27.35 11.10 16.23
N GLY A 239 27.98 9.95 16.45
CA GLY A 239 29.08 9.86 17.43
C GLY A 239 28.56 10.09 18.85
N GLU A 240 28.98 11.19 19.48
CA GLU A 240 28.52 11.60 20.81
C GLU A 240 27.44 12.70 20.77
N GLU A 241 27.16 13.25 19.58
CA GLU A 241 26.21 14.35 19.37
C GLU A 241 24.82 13.84 18.98
N SER A 242 23.80 14.64 19.30
CA SER A 242 22.39 14.32 19.05
C SER A 242 21.65 15.50 18.44
N TYR A 243 21.01 15.26 17.30
CA TYR A 243 20.28 16.26 16.52
C TYR A 243 18.80 15.97 16.56
N GLU A 244 18.02 16.88 17.14
CA GLU A 244 16.58 16.76 17.26
C GLU A 244 15.86 17.63 16.22
N PHE A 245 14.94 17.02 15.48
CA PHE A 245 14.09 17.66 14.49
C PHE A 245 12.63 17.43 14.86
N THR A 246 11.83 18.48 14.87
CA THR A 246 10.45 18.41 15.34
C THR A 246 9.50 19.01 14.32
N PHE A 247 8.46 18.25 13.99
CA PHE A 247 7.40 18.64 13.08
C PHE A 247 6.04 18.45 13.77
N VAL A 248 5.03 19.18 13.30
CA VAL A 248 3.65 19.07 13.78
C VAL A 248 2.76 18.78 12.59
N GLU A 249 1.98 17.72 12.70
CA GLU A 249 0.83 17.47 11.84
C GLU A 249 -0.39 18.12 12.47
N LYS A 250 -0.99 19.08 11.79
CA LYS A 250 -2.26 19.69 12.17
C LYS A 250 -3.37 19.06 11.36
N ALA A 251 -4.40 18.55 12.02
CA ALA A 251 -5.57 17.97 11.37
C ALA A 251 -6.78 18.90 11.53
N ASP A 252 -7.35 19.32 10.40
CA ASP A 252 -8.66 19.97 10.35
C ASP A 252 -9.73 18.93 9.99
N ILE A 253 -10.68 18.72 10.91
CA ILE A 253 -11.72 17.71 10.80
C ILE A 253 -13.05 18.41 10.51
N GLU A 254 -13.44 18.42 9.24
CA GLU A 254 -14.73 18.95 8.82
C GLU A 254 -15.81 17.86 8.90
N ASN A 255 -16.75 18.05 9.82
CA ASN A 255 -17.95 17.22 9.91
C ASN A 255 -19.00 17.73 8.92
N ASN A 256 -19.04 17.14 7.72
CA ASN A 256 -20.10 17.42 6.76
C ASN A 256 -21.39 16.67 7.16
N GLN A 257 -22.18 17.27 8.05
CA GLN A 257 -23.55 16.83 8.27
C GLN A 257 -24.39 17.18 7.05
N ARG A 258 -24.63 16.21 6.16
CA ARG A 258 -25.75 16.31 5.22
C ARG A 258 -27.04 16.38 6.04
N LYS A 259 -27.62 17.58 6.16
CA LYS A 259 -29.00 17.75 6.57
C LYS A 259 -29.88 17.02 5.56
N LEU A 260 -30.31 15.81 5.92
CA LEU A 260 -31.41 15.14 5.23
C LEU A 260 -32.66 15.97 5.51
N PHE A 261 -33.16 16.64 4.47
CA PHE A 261 -34.50 17.23 4.46
C PHE A 261 -35.55 16.12 4.45
#